data_AF-A0A3M1AD58-F1
#
_entry.id   AF-A0A3M1AD58-F1
#
_cell.length_a   1.000
_cell.length_b   1.000
_cell.length_c   1.000
_cell.angle_alpha   90.00
_cell.angle_beta   90.00
_cell.angle_gamma   90.00
#
_symmetry.space_group_name_H-M   'P 1'
#
loop_
_entity.id
_entity.type
_entity.pdbx_description
1 polymer ?
#
loop_
_entity_poly.entity_id
_entity_poly.type
_entity_poly.pdbx_seq_one_letter_code
_entity_poly.pdbx_strand_id
1 'polypeptide(L)' 'MRVKIPINQNPNPKWLVAGYEIGRQLVKAGTSVGSNLEEADDASSVKDFLYKAGISRREAKESRYWLKTLTFGIWA' A
#
# COMPACT_ATOMS: atom_id res chain seq x y z
N MET A 1 31.34 30.66 11.71
CA MET A 1 30.00 31.23 11.44
C MET A 1 28.99 30.08 11.43
N ARG A 2 28.04 30.03 12.37
CA ARG A 2 27.08 28.91 12.48
C ARG A 2 25.86 29.24 11.62
N VAL A 3 25.73 28.64 10.44
CA VAL A 3 24.56 28.82 9.58
C VAL A 3 23.36 28.20 10.30
N LYS A 4 22.44 29.02 10.79
CA LYS A 4 21.13 28.56 11.26
C LYS A 4 20.31 28.24 10.02
N ILE A 5 20.19 26.97 9.68
CA ILE A 5 19.18 26.51 8.73
C ILE A 5 17.82 26.75 9.41
N PRO A 6 16.89 27.53 8.81
CA PRO A 6 15.56 27.68 9.37
C PRO A 6 14.84 26.34 9.20
N ILE A 7 14.85 25.52 10.26
CA ILE A 7 13.93 24.40 10.36
C ILE A 7 12.53 25.00 10.36
N ASN A 8 11.80 24.84 9.26
CA ASN A 8 10.37 25.05 9.26
C ASN A 8 9.77 24.07 10.28
N GLN A 9 9.50 24.56 11.49
CA GLN A 9 8.97 23.79 12.61
C GLN A 9 7.47 23.54 12.43
N ASN A 10 7.04 23.06 11.27
CA ASN A 10 5.70 22.49 11.19
C ASN A 10 5.75 21.13 11.92
N PRO A 11 5.12 21.00 13.11
CA PRO A 11 5.20 19.77 13.90
C PRO A 11 4.53 18.58 13.20
N ASN A 12 3.70 18.84 12.18
CA ASN A 12 3.08 17.85 11.32
C ASN A 12 3.33 18.18 9.85
N PRO A 13 4.48 17.77 9.31
CA PRO A 13 4.73 17.93 7.89
C PRO A 13 3.67 17.17 7.10
N LYS A 14 2.99 17.84 6.16
CA LYS A 14 1.95 17.20 5.31
C LYS A 14 2.46 15.93 4.62
N TRP A 15 3.76 15.87 4.32
CA TRP A 15 4.42 14.72 3.73
C TRP A 15 4.50 13.50 4.65
N LEU A 16 4.61 13.71 5.95
CA LEU A 16 4.61 12.64 6.94
C LEU A 16 3.25 11.96 7.01
N VAL A 17 2.18 12.77 7.00
CA VAL A 17 0.79 12.28 6.98
C VAL A 17 0.50 11.51 5.69
N ALA A 18 0.91 12.05 4.53
CA ALA A 18 0.73 11.38 3.25
C ALA A 18 1.49 10.05 3.15
N GLY A 19 2.76 10.03 3.60
CA GLY A 19 3.57 8.81 3.64
C GLY A 19 3.00 7.74 4.58
N TYR A 20 2.51 8.15 5.75
CA TYR A 20 1.85 7.24 6.69
C TYR A 20 0.59 6.61 6.09
N GLU A 21 -0.26 7.41 5.44
CA GLU A 21 -1.49 6.90 4.83
C GLU A 21 -1.19 5.96 3.66
N ILE A 22 -0.23 6.29 2.80
CA ILE A 22 0.20 5.38 1.72
C ILE A 22 0.75 4.07 2.28
N GLY A 23 1.57 4.13 3.33
CA GLY A 23 2.09 2.93 4.01
C GLY A 23 0.97 2.08 4.58
N ARG A 24 -0.04 2.69 5.21
CA ARG A 24 -1.22 2.00 5.74
C ARG A 24 -2.00 1.29 4.64
N GLN A 25 -2.23 1.95 3.50
CA GLN A 25 -2.94 1.36 2.36
C GLN A 25 -2.13 0.21 1.73
N LEU A 26 -0.81 0.38 1.59
CA LEU A 26 0.07 -0.67 1.08
C LEU A 26 0.07 -1.91 1.98
N VAL A 27 0.18 -1.74 3.30
CA VAL A 27 0.15 -2.88 4.24
C VAL A 27 -1.17 -3.62 4.17
N LYS A 28 -2.29 -2.89 4.09
CA LYS A 28 -3.62 -3.48 3.96
C LYS A 28 -3.74 -4.30 2.66
N ALA A 29 -3.48 -3.68 1.51
CA ALA A 29 -3.57 -4.37 0.23
C ALA A 29 -2.60 -5.56 0.15
N GLY A 30 -1.35 -5.38 0.60
CA GLY A 30 -0.33 -6.43 0.55
C GLY A 30 -0.65 -7.65 1.40
N THR A 31 -1.17 -7.44 2.62
CA THR A 31 -1.59 -8.54 3.50
C THR A 31 -2.85 -9.25 2.98
N SER A 32 -3.76 -8.50 2.33
CA SER A 32 -4.96 -9.08 1.71
C SER A 32 -4.64 -10.00 0.51
N VAL A 33 -3.50 -9.87 -0.17
CA VAL A 33 -3.09 -10.79 -1.24
C VAL A 33 -3.01 -12.23 -0.75
N GLY A 34 -2.28 -12.45 0.35
CA GLY A 34 -2.11 -13.77 0.94
C GLY A 34 -3.41 -14.30 1.54
N SER A 35 -4.10 -13.47 2.32
CA SER A 35 -5.39 -13.84 2.93
C SER A 35 -6.41 -14.36 1.91
N ASN A 36 -6.55 -13.70 0.76
CA ASN A 36 -7.47 -14.13 -0.29
C ASN A 36 -7.01 -15.39 -1.04
N LEU A 37 -5.71 -15.69 -1.05
CA LEU A 37 -5.21 -16.95 -1.63
C LEU A 37 -5.44 -18.12 -0.68
N GLU A 38 -5.21 -17.94 0.62
CA GLU A 38 -5.56 -18.96 1.63
C GLU A 38 -7.06 -19.30 1.55
N GLU A 39 -7.93 -18.29 1.44
CA GLU A 39 -9.37 -18.53 1.23
C GLU A 39 -9.69 -19.22 -0.11
N ALA A 40 -8.87 -18.98 -1.15
CA ALA A 40 -9.02 -19.62 -2.44
C ALA A 40 -8.61 -21.10 -2.37
N ASP A 41 -7.56 -21.44 -1.64
CA ASP A 41 -7.12 -22.82 -1.45
C ASP A 41 -8.19 -23.67 -0.76
N ASP A 42 -9.00 -23.06 0.11
CA ASP A 42 -10.18 -23.67 0.74
C ASP A 42 -11.47 -23.59 -0.12
N ALA A 43 -11.37 -23.27 -1.41
CA ALA A 43 -12.54 -23.09 -2.26
C ALA A 43 -13.32 -24.40 -2.52
N SER A 44 -14.64 -24.31 -2.41
CA SER A 44 -15.56 -25.44 -2.65
C SER A 44 -15.79 -25.77 -4.13
N SER A 45 -15.32 -24.92 -5.04
CA SER A 45 -15.44 -25.12 -6.49
C SER A 45 -14.38 -24.32 -7.26
N VAL A 46 -14.14 -24.72 -8.51
CA VAL A 46 -13.25 -23.98 -9.43
C VAL A 46 -13.72 -22.52 -9.62
N LYS A 47 -15.04 -22.29 -9.68
CA LYS A 47 -15.58 -20.94 -9.83
C LYS A 47 -15.29 -20.07 -8.59
N ASP A 48 -15.42 -20.64 -7.40
CA ASP A 48 -15.10 -19.96 -6.13
C ASP A 48 -13.60 -19.67 -6.03
N PHE A 49 -12.75 -20.65 -6.36
CA PHE A 49 -11.30 -20.49 -6.45
C PHE A 49 -10.92 -19.31 -7.35
N LEU A 50 -11.44 -19.29 -8.59
CA LEU A 50 -11.14 -18.24 -9.56
C LEU A 50 -11.60 -16.86 -9.09
N TYR A 51 -12.75 -16.79 -8.41
CA TYR A 51 -13.26 -15.54 -7.84
C TYR A 51 -12.32 -14.99 -6.75
N LYS A 52 -11.93 -15.82 -5.78
CA LYS A 52 -11.07 -15.44 -4.66
C LYS A 52 -9.63 -15.14 -5.10
N ALA A 53 -9.04 -15.97 -5.96
CA ALA A 53 -7.77 -15.68 -6.61
C ALA A 53 -7.83 -14.37 -7.43
N GLY A 54 -8.99 -14.06 -8.01
CA GLY A 54 -9.27 -12.77 -8.67
C GLY A 54 -9.28 -11.58 -7.71
N ILE A 55 -9.72 -11.74 -6.46
CA ILE A 55 -9.56 -10.72 -5.40
C ILE A 55 -8.07 -10.53 -5.10
N SER A 56 -7.33 -11.61 -4.83
CA SER A 56 -5.89 -11.52 -4.56
C SER A 56 -5.12 -10.79 -5.66
N ARG A 57 -5.43 -11.06 -6.94
CA ARG A 57 -4.84 -10.33 -8.08
C ARG A 57 -5.17 -8.83 -8.08
N ARG A 58 -6.34 -8.41 -7.62
CA ARG A 58 -6.71 -6.99 -7.48
C ARG A 58 -5.88 -6.32 -6.39
N GLU A 59 -5.79 -6.95 -5.22
CA GLU A 59 -4.99 -6.47 -4.08
C GLU A 59 -3.49 -6.37 -4.43
N ALA A 60 -2.97 -7.31 -5.22
CA ALA A 60 -1.58 -7.26 -5.69
C ALA A 60 -1.34 -6.09 -6.65
N LYS A 61 -2.31 -5.77 -7.53
CA LYS A 61 -2.24 -4.60 -8.41
C LYS A 61 -2.28 -3.30 -7.62
N GLU A 62 -3.10 -3.24 -6.57
CA GLU A 62 -3.17 -2.09 -5.67
C GLU A 62 -1.88 -1.92 -4.86
N SER A 63 -1.33 -3.00 -4.31
CA SER A 63 -0.02 -3.00 -3.64
C SER A 63 1.07 -2.46 -4.58
N ARG A 64 1.09 -2.91 -5.84
CA ARG A 64 2.02 -2.41 -6.85
C ARG A 64 1.80 -0.93 -7.18
N TYR A 65 0.55 -0.46 -7.19
CA TYR A 65 0.25 0.96 -7.37
C TYR A 65 0.85 1.78 -6.23
N TRP A 66 0.64 1.40 -4.98
CA TRP A 66 1.20 2.11 -3.82
C TRP A 66 2.73 2.10 -3.80
N LEU A 67 3.37 0.98 -4.16
CA LEU A 67 4.82 0.91 -4.33
C LEU A 67 5.33 1.88 -5.41
N LYS A 68 4.65 1.95 -6.56
CA LYS A 68 4.99 2.93 -7.62
C LYS A 68 4.84 4.36 -7.13
N THR A 69 3.81 4.68 -6.37
CA THR A 69 3.61 6.02 -5.77
C THR A 69 4.77 6.38 -4.83
N LEU A 70 5.29 5.41 -4.07
CA LEU A 70 6.49 5.62 -3.24
C LEU A 70 7.76 5.81 -4.09
N THR A 71 7.91 5.10 -5.21
CA THR A 71 9.10 5.19 -6.08
C THR A 71 9.15 6.47 -6.92
N PHE A 72 8.04 6.88 -7.54
CA PHE A 72 8.01 8.07 -8.41
C PHE A 72 7.81 9.38 -7.63
N GLY A 73 7.58 9.29 -6.31
CA GLY A 73 7.50 10.41 -5.38
C GLY A 73 6.08 10.97 -5.26
N ILE A 74 5.73 11.34 -4.03
CA ILE A 74 4.49 12.08 -3.67
C ILE A 74 4.55 13.55 -4.17
N TRP A 75 5.61 13.93 -4.91
CA TRP A 75 6.02 15.32 -5.15
C TRP A 75 6.41 15.63 -6.60
N ALA A 76 6.04 14.78 -7.57
CA ALA A 76 6.12 15.17 -8.98
C ALA A 76 5.09 16.26 -9.31
#